data_AF-A0A9E2AG22-F1
#
_entry.id   AF-A0A9E2AG22-F1
#
_cell.length_a   1.000
_cell.length_b   1.000
_cell.length_c   1.000
_cell.angle_alpha   90.00
_cell.angle_beta   90.00
_cell.angle_gamma   90.00
#
_symmetry.space_group_name_H-M   'P 1'
#
loop_
_entity.id
_entity.type
_entity.pdbx_description
1 polymer ?
#
loop_
_entity_poly.entity_id
_entity_poly.type
_entity_poly.pdbx_seq_one_letter_code
_entity_poly.pdbx_strand_id
1 'polypeptide(L)'
;MVDRARIVFGGILTAAFFAGAAALSLSDRVGHRVRADYRFGLSVLSEFERLLAIDVVDRSDLPFKGETLGHAALWGVGMLLAGSVLRQKTALLPLAAVVLALSVSVEIGQGVLSSTRTPQVGDAIANLAGIAMATTVIGLYSLVERWLGNPRNT
;
A
#
# COMPACT_ATOMS: atom_id res chain seq x y z
N MET A 1 8.28 -18.45 -21.13
CA MET A 1 7.47 -19.08 -20.06
C MET A 1 7.68 -18.42 -18.69
N VAL A 2 8.91 -18.00 -18.36
CA VAL A 2 9.26 -17.35 -17.07
C VAL A 2 8.37 -16.13 -16.75
N ASP A 3 8.01 -15.31 -17.73
CA ASP A 3 7.20 -14.10 -17.48
C ASP A 3 5.75 -14.39 -17.10
N ARG A 4 5.14 -15.45 -17.66
CA ARG A 4 3.76 -15.84 -17.32
C ARG A 4 3.69 -16.36 -15.89
N ALA A 5 4.64 -17.19 -15.47
CA ALA A 5 4.71 -17.70 -14.10
C ALA A 5 4.92 -16.56 -13.09
N ARG A 6 5.79 -15.59 -13.39
CA ARG A 6 6.00 -14.39 -12.55
C ARG A 6 4.75 -13.55 -12.40
N ILE A 7 4.02 -13.30 -13.49
CA ILE A 7 2.76 -12.53 -13.44
C ILE A 7 1.69 -13.27 -12.63
N VAL A 8 1.53 -14.58 -12.84
CA VAL A 8 0.54 -15.38 -12.09
C VAL A 8 0.89 -15.40 -10.60
N PHE A 9 2.14 -15.68 -10.26
CA PHE A 9 2.60 -15.71 -8.87
C PHE A 9 2.47 -14.34 -8.20
N GLY A 10 2.94 -13.28 -8.87
CA GLY A 10 2.79 -11.90 -8.37
C GLY A 10 1.34 -11.49 -8.20
N GLY A 11 0.46 -11.90 -9.12
CA GLY A 11 -0.98 -11.67 -9.03
C GLY A 11 -1.62 -12.37 -7.83
N ILE A 12 -1.25 -13.63 -7.58
CA ILE A 12 -1.69 -14.40 -6.40
C ILE A 12 -1.23 -13.71 -5.11
N LEU A 13 0.04 -13.31 -5.02
CA LEU A 13 0.57 -12.60 -3.85
C LEU A 13 -0.15 -11.26 -3.62
N THR A 14 -0.39 -10.51 -4.69
CA THR A 14 -1.12 -9.22 -4.63
C THR A 14 -2.55 -9.44 -4.14
N ALA A 15 -3.26 -10.43 -4.69
CA ALA A 15 -4.62 -10.75 -4.27
C ALA A 15 -4.66 -11.23 -2.81
N ALA A 16 -3.74 -12.11 -2.42
CA ALA A 16 -3.61 -12.59 -1.04
C ALA A 16 -3.30 -11.45 -0.07
N PHE A 17 -2.44 -10.50 -0.46
CA PHE A 17 -2.16 -9.31 0.33
C PHE A 17 -3.41 -8.47 0.55
N PHE A 18 -4.19 -8.14 -0.50
CA PHE A 18 -5.41 -7.35 -0.33
C PHE A 18 -6.47 -8.08 0.49
N ALA A 19 -6.62 -9.39 0.29
CA ALA A 19 -7.53 -10.21 1.09
C ALA A 19 -7.09 -10.21 2.57
N GLY A 20 -5.80 -10.35 2.85
CA GLY A 20 -5.23 -10.27 4.19
C GLY A 20 -5.38 -8.89 4.80
N ALA A 21 -5.10 -7.82 4.06
CA ALA A 21 -5.25 -6.43 4.50
C ALA A 21 -6.71 -6.11 4.85
N ALA A 22 -7.65 -6.52 4.01
CA ALA A 22 -9.08 -6.38 4.29
C ALA A 22 -9.50 -7.22 5.50
N ALA A 23 -9.05 -8.48 5.60
CA ALA A 23 -9.36 -9.35 6.73
C ALA A 23 -8.79 -8.80 8.04
N LEU A 24 -7.54 -8.32 8.06
CA LEU A 24 -6.91 -7.67 9.22
C LEU A 24 -7.69 -6.43 9.63
N SER A 25 -7.96 -5.54 8.67
CA SER A 25 -8.74 -4.32 8.88
C SER A 25 -10.12 -4.62 9.48
N LEU A 26 -10.77 -5.70 9.06
CA LEU A 26 -12.05 -6.14 9.60
C LEU A 26 -11.88 -6.85 10.97
N SER A 27 -10.82 -7.63 11.16
CA SER A 27 -10.58 -8.48 12.34
C SER A 27 -10.07 -7.74 13.56
N ASP A 28 -9.25 -6.69 13.37
CA ASP A 28 -8.75 -5.81 14.44
C ASP A 28 -9.92 -5.17 15.23
N ARG A 29 -11.14 -5.29 14.70
CA ARG A 29 -12.36 -4.69 15.26
C ARG A 29 -13.38 -5.70 15.78
N VAL A 30 -13.20 -7.00 15.54
CA VAL A 30 -14.07 -8.07 16.10
C VAL A 30 -13.61 -8.50 17.51
N GLY A 31 -12.42 -8.08 17.95
CA GLY A 31 -11.98 -8.28 19.34
C GLY A 31 -10.92 -7.26 19.77
N HIS A 32 -10.94 -6.84 21.04
CA HIS A 32 -10.05 -5.85 21.67
C HIS A 32 -8.54 -6.21 21.74
N ARG A 33 -8.06 -7.05 20.83
CA ARG A 33 -6.65 -7.31 20.60
C ARG A 33 -6.52 -7.00 19.11
N VAL A 34 -5.74 -6.01 18.72
CA VAL A 34 -4.43 -6.38 18.19
C VAL A 34 -3.53 -5.12 18.09
N ARG A 35 -2.30 -5.25 18.60
CA ARG A 35 -1.19 -4.30 18.40
C ARG A 35 -0.46 -4.54 17.07
N ALA A 36 -1.05 -5.31 16.14
CA ALA A 36 -0.36 -5.85 14.97
C ALA A 36 -0.42 -4.92 13.76
N ASP A 37 -1.48 -4.12 13.55
CA ASP A 37 -1.50 -3.14 12.45
C ASP A 37 -0.37 -2.11 12.61
N TYR A 38 -0.17 -1.62 13.84
CA TYR A 38 0.95 -0.74 14.18
C TYR A 38 2.32 -1.43 14.02
N ARG A 39 2.46 -2.67 14.52
CA ARG A 39 3.73 -3.42 14.40
C ARG A 39 4.05 -3.80 12.97
N PHE A 40 3.05 -4.11 12.17
CA PHE A 40 3.20 -4.44 10.76
C PHE A 40 3.64 -3.20 9.99
N GLY A 41 2.94 -2.07 10.15
CA GLY A 41 3.32 -0.78 9.56
C GLY A 41 4.75 -0.37 9.94
N LEU A 42 5.10 -0.47 11.23
CA LEU A 42 6.46 -0.20 11.69
C LEU A 42 7.49 -1.20 11.14
N SER A 43 7.16 -2.48 11.04
CA SER A 43 8.09 -3.49 10.51
C SER A 43 8.39 -3.26 9.03
N VAL A 44 7.36 -2.95 8.23
CA VAL A 44 7.49 -2.58 6.82
C VAL A 44 8.31 -1.28 6.67
N LEU A 45 8.02 -0.26 7.48
CA LEU A 45 8.74 1.01 7.46
C LEU A 45 10.21 0.81 7.85
N SER A 46 10.48 0.04 8.91
CA SER A 46 11.84 -0.25 9.37
C SER A 46 12.65 -1.04 8.35
N GLU A 47 12.00 -1.93 7.60
CA GLU A 47 12.65 -2.68 6.54
C GLU A 47 12.96 -1.78 5.33
N PHE A 48 12.08 -0.83 5.02
CA PHE A 48 12.33 0.21 4.01
C PHE A 48 13.47 1.15 4.40
N GLU A 49 13.49 1.65 5.64
CA GLU A 49 14.57 2.48 6.20
C GLU A 49 15.91 1.73 6.13
N ARG A 50 15.91 0.43 6.48
CA ARG A 50 17.10 -0.42 6.39
C ARG A 50 17.57 -0.62 4.96
N LEU A 51 16.66 -0.87 4.02
CA LEU A 51 16.98 -1.09 2.61
C LEU A 51 17.52 0.17 1.92
N LEU A 52 17.04 1.34 2.33
CA LEU A 52 17.47 2.62 1.77
C LEU A 52 18.64 3.25 2.54
N ALA A 53 19.00 2.73 3.71
CA ALA A 53 20.01 3.26 4.62
C ALA A 53 19.76 4.75 4.98
N ILE A 54 18.49 5.12 5.16
CA ILE A 54 18.08 6.50 5.45
C ILE A 54 17.25 6.52 6.73
N ASP A 55 17.69 7.30 7.72
CA ASP A 55 16.96 7.56 8.97
C ASP A 55 16.17 8.87 8.81
N VAL A 56 15.10 8.81 8.01
CA VAL A 56 14.40 10.02 7.52
C VAL A 56 13.36 10.53 8.52
N VAL A 57 12.85 9.66 9.39
CA VAL A 57 11.62 9.94 10.13
C VAL A 57 11.87 9.92 11.63
N ASP A 58 12.01 11.11 12.22
CA ASP A 58 11.86 11.26 13.66
C ASP A 58 10.39 10.96 14.02
N ARG A 59 10.18 9.81 14.65
CA ARG A 59 8.85 9.26 14.97
C ARG A 59 8.13 10.12 16.03
N SER A 60 8.85 11.03 16.70
CA SER A 60 8.31 12.03 17.63
C SER A 60 7.60 13.19 16.93
N ASP A 61 8.00 13.50 15.69
CA ASP A 61 7.60 14.71 14.97
C ASP A 61 6.50 14.45 13.93
N LEU A 62 6.09 13.19 13.74
CA LEU A 62 5.00 12.87 12.82
C LEU A 62 3.68 13.39 13.38
N PRO A 63 3.00 14.34 12.69
CA PRO A 63 1.73 14.90 13.16
C PRO A 63 0.55 13.92 13.09
N PHE A 64 0.82 12.65 12.76
CA PHE A 64 -0.17 11.61 12.52
C PHE A 64 -0.11 10.54 13.60
N LYS A 65 -1.30 10.09 14.05
CA LYS A 65 -1.40 8.96 14.98
C LYS A 65 -0.86 7.70 14.29
N GLY A 66 -0.26 6.78 15.07
CA GLY A 66 0.31 5.54 14.53
C GLY A 66 -0.65 4.69 13.68
N GLU A 67 -1.95 4.76 13.97
CA GLU A 67 -3.01 4.12 13.14
C GLU A 67 -3.02 4.68 11.72
N THR A 68 -2.98 6.00 11.55
CA THR A 68 -2.98 6.69 10.26
C THR A 68 -1.77 6.30 9.40
N LEU A 69 -0.59 6.16 10.01
CA LEU A 69 0.61 5.69 9.30
C LEU A 69 0.49 4.23 8.86
N GLY A 70 -0.12 3.37 9.69
CA GLY A 70 -0.40 1.98 9.34
C GLY A 70 -1.29 1.88 8.10
N HIS A 71 -2.34 2.69 8.04
CA HIS A 71 -3.24 2.80 6.88
C HIS A 71 -2.49 3.20 5.59
N ALA A 72 -1.71 4.29 5.65
CA ALA A 72 -0.91 4.73 4.51
C ALA A 72 0.09 3.65 4.05
N ALA A 73 0.81 3.03 4.99
CA ALA A 73 1.78 1.98 4.68
C ALA A 73 1.12 0.75 4.06
N LEU A 74 0.00 0.27 4.63
CA LEU A 74 -0.71 -0.92 4.18
C LEU A 74 -1.19 -0.77 2.73
N TRP A 75 -1.89 0.32 2.43
CA TRP A 75 -2.42 0.55 1.07
C TRP A 75 -1.33 0.98 0.08
N GLY A 76 -0.29 1.66 0.56
CA GLY A 76 0.91 1.95 -0.23
C GLY A 76 1.64 0.68 -0.68
N VAL A 77 1.88 -0.28 0.23
CA VAL A 77 2.47 -1.58 -0.12
C VAL A 77 1.57 -2.36 -1.09
N GLY A 78 0.25 -2.36 -0.86
CA GLY A 78 -0.70 -2.95 -1.79
C GLY A 78 -0.58 -2.38 -3.20
N MET A 79 -0.45 -1.05 -3.31
CA MET A 79 -0.22 -0.37 -4.59
C MET A 79 1.14 -0.71 -5.20
N LEU A 80 2.21 -0.80 -4.40
CA LEU A 80 3.54 -1.23 -4.89
C LEU A 80 3.49 -2.65 -5.48
N LEU A 81 2.85 -3.59 -4.79
CA LEU A 81 2.69 -4.96 -5.26
C LEU A 81 1.87 -4.99 -6.55
N ALA A 82 0.68 -4.39 -6.55
CA ALA A 82 -0.18 -4.34 -7.72
C ALA A 82 0.50 -3.68 -8.91
N GLY A 83 1.15 -2.54 -8.69
CA GLY A 83 1.87 -1.80 -9.72
C GLY A 83 3.07 -2.57 -10.27
N SER A 84 3.87 -3.23 -9.42
CA SER A 84 5.00 -4.03 -9.86
C SER A 84 4.59 -5.16 -10.81
N VAL A 85 3.42 -5.77 -10.56
CA VAL A 85 2.90 -6.89 -11.35
C VAL A 85 2.16 -6.42 -12.60
N LEU A 86 1.39 -5.33 -12.51
CA LEU A 86 0.42 -4.94 -13.54
C LEU A 86 0.86 -3.74 -14.40
N ARG A 87 1.88 -2.96 -14.02
CA ARG A 87 2.31 -1.75 -14.75
C ARG A 87 2.66 -1.97 -16.23
N GLN A 88 3.02 -3.21 -16.60
CA GLN A 88 3.33 -3.55 -17.99
C GLN A 88 2.08 -3.69 -18.87
N LYS A 89 0.90 -3.90 -18.26
CA LYS A 89 -0.36 -4.19 -18.95
C LYS A 89 -1.43 -3.12 -18.74
N THR A 90 -1.29 -2.30 -17.70
CA THR A 90 -2.26 -1.27 -17.35
C THR A 90 -1.55 0.03 -16.99
N ALA A 91 -2.21 1.14 -17.30
CA ALA A 91 -1.77 2.45 -16.84
C ALA A 91 -1.82 2.54 -15.31
N LEU A 92 -0.86 3.26 -14.72
CA LEU A 92 -0.72 3.37 -13.27
C LEU A 92 -1.88 4.10 -12.60
N LEU A 93 -2.42 5.15 -13.23
CA LEU A 93 -3.49 5.96 -12.64
C LEU A 93 -4.80 5.18 -12.47
N PRO A 94 -5.32 4.45 -13.47
CA PRO A 94 -6.47 3.56 -13.26
C PRO A 94 -6.25 2.53 -12.17
N LEU A 95 -5.04 1.97 -12.08
CA LEU A 95 -4.70 0.99 -11.04
C LEU A 95 -4.73 1.62 -9.64
N ALA A 96 -4.15 2.80 -9.48
CA ALA A 96 -4.19 3.57 -8.23
C ALA A 96 -5.64 3.88 -7.82
N ALA A 97 -6.50 4.26 -8.78
CA ALA A 97 -7.91 4.50 -8.53
C ALA A 97 -8.65 3.23 -8.04
N VAL A 98 -8.35 2.06 -8.61
CA VAL A 98 -8.91 0.78 -8.15
C VAL A 98 -8.46 0.46 -6.72
N VAL A 99 -7.17 0.61 -6.42
CA VAL A 99 -6.65 0.36 -5.06
C VAL A 99 -7.27 1.33 -4.06
N LEU A 100 -7.44 2.60 -4.43
CA LEU A 100 -8.13 3.59 -3.59
C LEU A 100 -9.59 3.20 -3.36
N ALA A 101 -10.32 2.82 -4.40
CA ALA A 101 -11.71 2.39 -4.29
C ALA A 101 -11.86 1.15 -3.39
N LEU A 102 -10.94 0.19 -3.48
CA LEU A 102 -10.89 -0.95 -2.57
C LEU A 102 -10.66 -0.50 -1.12
N SER A 103 -9.73 0.43 -0.90
CA SER A 103 -9.43 0.95 0.44
C SER A 103 -10.64 1.63 1.09
N VAL A 104 -11.34 2.46 0.31
CA VAL A 104 -12.55 3.16 0.77
C VAL A 104 -13.67 2.18 1.01
N SER A 105 -13.82 1.14 0.19
CA SER A 105 -14.83 0.11 0.38
C SER A 105 -14.62 -0.68 1.68
N VAL A 106 -13.37 -0.97 2.04
CA VAL A 106 -13.04 -1.61 3.33
C VAL A 106 -13.41 -0.69 4.49
N GLU A 107 -13.08 0.61 4.41
CA GLU A 107 -13.42 1.60 5.44
C GLU A 107 -14.94 1.75 5.63
N ILE A 108 -15.69 1.81 4.54
CA ILE A 108 -17.17 1.82 4.57
C ILE A 108 -17.68 0.53 5.21
N GLY A 109 -17.14 -0.63 4.81
CA GLY A 109 -17.49 -1.92 5.38
C GLY A 109 -17.27 -1.99 6.90
N GLN A 110 -16.17 -1.42 7.39
CA GLN A 110 -15.92 -1.30 8.84
C GLN A 110 -16.98 -0.46 9.54
N GLY A 111 -17.41 0.66 8.93
CA GLY A 111 -18.46 1.51 9.48
C GLY A 111 -19.84 0.84 9.52
N VAL A 112 -20.15 -0.01 8.54
CA VAL A 112 -21.41 -0.79 8.50
C VAL A 112 -21.40 -1.91 9.53
N LEU A 113 -20.25 -2.56 9.74
CA LEU A 113 -20.13 -3.72 10.64
C LEU A 113 -19.86 -3.35 12.11
N SER A 114 -19.59 -2.07 12.41
CA SER A 114 -19.31 -1.60 13.77
C SER A 114 -20.37 -0.61 14.25
N SER A 115 -20.93 -0.86 15.44
CA SER A 115 -21.89 0.05 16.08
C SER A 115 -21.24 1.26 16.76
N THR A 116 -19.90 1.34 16.81
CA THR A 116 -19.17 2.31 17.66
C THR A 116 -18.18 3.20 16.92
N ARG A 117 -17.95 3.00 15.62
CA ARG A 117 -17.07 3.86 14.81
C ARG A 117 -17.78 4.38 13.58
N THR A 118 -17.63 5.68 13.34
CA THR A 118 -17.92 6.31 12.06
C THR A 118 -16.68 6.22 11.16
N PRO A 119 -16.85 6.08 9.83
CA PRO A 119 -15.75 6.21 8.88
C PRO A 119 -14.97 7.49 9.13
N GLN A 120 -13.65 7.39 9.29
CA GLN A 120 -12.82 8.56 9.53
C GLN A 120 -12.23 9.05 8.21
N VAL A 121 -12.54 10.30 7.86
CA VAL A 121 -11.96 10.95 6.67
C VAL A 121 -10.43 10.93 6.71
N GLY A 122 -9.84 11.01 7.91
CA GLY A 122 -8.39 10.90 8.10
C GLY A 122 -7.78 9.59 7.60
N ASP A 123 -8.48 8.47 7.77
CA ASP A 123 -7.99 7.15 7.35
C ASP A 123 -8.02 7.03 5.82
N ALA A 124 -9.07 7.56 5.17
CA ALA A 124 -9.15 7.64 3.72
C ALA A 124 -8.06 8.54 3.11
N ILE A 125 -7.77 9.68 3.74
CA ILE A 125 -6.67 10.57 3.32
C ILE A 125 -5.32 9.87 3.46
N ALA A 126 -5.12 9.11 4.54
CA ALA A 126 -3.88 8.35 4.76
C ALA A 126 -3.67 7.27 3.68
N ASN A 127 -4.72 6.50 3.38
CA ASN A 127 -4.71 5.51 2.30
C ASN A 127 -4.32 6.18 0.97
N LEU A 128 -4.96 7.32 0.64
CA LEU A 128 -4.66 8.10 -0.55
C LEU A 128 -3.20 8.54 -0.59
N ALA A 129 -2.66 9.06 0.50
CA ALA A 129 -1.26 9.49 0.58
C ALA A 129 -0.30 8.32 0.33
N GLY A 130 -0.54 7.17 0.95
CA GLY A 130 0.25 5.95 0.73
C GLY A 130 0.21 5.47 -0.71
N ILE A 131 -0.98 5.43 -1.31
CA ILE A 131 -1.18 5.03 -2.72
C ILE A 131 -0.50 6.03 -3.67
N ALA A 132 -0.63 7.33 -3.42
CA ALA A 132 -0.01 8.37 -4.24
C ALA A 132 1.52 8.29 -4.21
N MET A 133 2.09 8.07 -3.02
CA MET A 133 3.53 7.88 -2.84
C MET A 133 4.02 6.63 -3.59
N ALA A 134 3.36 5.49 -3.40
CA ALA A 134 3.68 4.25 -4.12
C ALA A 134 3.58 4.42 -5.64
N THR A 135 2.53 5.08 -6.12
CA THR A 135 2.33 5.37 -7.55
C THR A 135 3.48 6.21 -8.11
N THR A 136 3.94 7.19 -7.35
CA THR A 136 5.07 8.06 -7.72
C THR A 136 6.36 7.26 -7.84
N VAL A 137 6.65 6.41 -6.86
CA VAL A 137 7.83 5.52 -6.87
C VAL A 137 7.82 4.61 -8.11
N ILE A 138 6.68 3.96 -8.40
CA ILE A 138 6.55 3.09 -9.58
C ILE A 138 6.70 3.89 -10.89
N GLY A 139 6.14 5.10 -10.93
CA GLY A 139 6.25 6.00 -12.07
C GLY A 139 7.70 6.40 -12.36
N LEU A 140 8.44 6.83 -11.33
CA LEU A 140 9.85 7.17 -11.42
C LEU A 140 10.70 5.96 -11.85
N TYR A 141 10.47 4.79 -11.24
CA TYR A 141 11.15 3.56 -11.63
C TYR A 141 10.92 3.22 -13.11
N SER A 142 9.67 3.32 -13.58
CA SER A 142 9.32 3.06 -14.97
C SER A 142 9.93 4.08 -15.94
N LEU A 143 10.13 5.34 -15.50
CA LEU A 143 10.82 6.37 -16.27
C LEU A 143 12.32 6.06 -16.38
N VAL A 144 12.98 5.69 -15.28
CA VAL A 144 14.40 5.33 -15.24
C VAL A 144 14.67 4.10 -16.13
N GLU A 145 13.85 3.07 -16.03
CA GLU A 145 13.95 1.86 -16.86
C GLU A 145 13.88 2.20 -18.36
N ARG A 146 12.97 3.09 -18.76
CA ARG A 146 12.86 3.57 -20.15
C ARG A 146 14.07 4.38 -20.58
N TRP A 147 14.62 5.21 -19.70
CA TRP A 147 15.78 6.04 -20.00
C TRP A 147 17.04 5.18 -20.19
N LEU A 148 17.26 4.19 -19.33
CA LEU A 148 18.39 3.26 -19.43
C LEU A 148 18.26 2.28 -20.59
N GLY A 149 17.03 1.89 -20.95
CA GLY A 149 16.78 0.97 -22.07
C GLY A 149 16.81 1.63 -23.46
N ASN A 150 17.01 2.94 -23.55
CA ASN A 150 17.02 3.65 -24.84
C ASN A 150 18.42 3.60 -25.48
N PRO A 151 18.60 2.96 -26.66
CA PRO A 151 19.91 2.82 -27.31
C PRO A 151 20.52 4.14 -27.78
N ARG A 152 19.80 5.27 -27.71
CA ARG A 152 20.34 6.61 -28.01
C ARG A 152 21.12 7.24 -26.84
N ASN A 153 21.11 6.61 -25.67
CA ASN A 153 21.73 7.13 -24.45
C ASN A 153 23.07 6.45 -24.08
N THR A 154 23.55 5.53 -24.93
CA THR A 154 24.84 4.81 -24.80
C THR A 154 25.75 5.18 -25.95
#